data_AF-A0A6J4H608-F1
#
_entry.id   AF-A0A6J4H608-F1
#
_cell.length_a   1.000
_cell.length_b   1.000
_cell.length_c   1.000
_cell.angle_alpha   90.00
_cell.angle_beta   90.00
_cell.angle_gamma   90.00
#
_symmetry.space_group_name_H-M   'P 1'
#
loop_
_entity.id
_entity.type
_entity.pdbx_description
1 polymer ?
#
loop_
_entity_poly.entity_id
_entity_poly.type
_entity_poly.pdbx_seq_one_letter_code
_entity_poly.pdbx_strand_id
1 'polypeptide(L)'
;MAQSPAETLVFQGSAEEQALAQQVFDVMTRSYGALFAREALVRQSLSNLSGFLAQQQGVAADDLVPRIDAVVRNNSQIFAREERDGDVIVTTSRAGRPIARGVDNMHTFRDRLYEPLRPLPVDDLENIVTTVRQVIPAPEPVLISSFWRGAGQETVEAADATPVLAEQAAPVAPLAQPVAAPIAPVAPTPAMTAIVLSDGTAVDLSLPFQQLLEQHGPDLQAEVRTALEQDPLRRVVSFGDRYFAAEALPNFGKNDLRRIRDFILEQGEPISDAVILTDLYRERPTNTNFDMVRFALDYRLSRERDFEFVGMPGANLWSAKGLPAIGGKRLKASDLGQLYGYLADGYDDAEEEGSTDMVLHTLTFFEWVYGVLPLDASLRELLPDALLDDQRTAVIRIESPQHYSHYVCEVRYPTGARGGWVWGLEHFFQEFLVPGVAISLTRTDEPN
;
A
#
# COMPACT_ATOMS: atom_id res chain seq x y z
N MET A 1 15.17 15.73 1.51
CA MET A 1 16.17 16.46 2.32
C MET A 1 15.86 17.95 2.37
N ALA A 2 14.93 18.32 3.26
CA ALA A 2 14.96 19.67 3.81
C ALA A 2 16.19 19.73 4.72
N GLN A 3 17.15 20.58 4.39
CA GLN A 3 18.27 20.87 5.30
C GLN A 3 17.66 21.38 6.60
N SER A 4 17.74 20.59 7.69
CA SER A 4 17.49 21.12 9.02
C SER A 4 18.37 22.37 9.15
N PRO A 5 17.81 23.53 9.57
CA PRO A 5 18.59 24.75 9.63
C PRO A 5 19.81 24.46 10.51
N ALA A 6 20.99 24.74 9.98
CA ALA A 6 22.22 24.70 10.77
C ALA A 6 21.95 25.55 12.01
N GLU A 7 21.87 24.92 13.19
CA GLU A 7 21.87 25.65 14.46
C GLU A 7 23.09 26.56 14.41
N THR A 8 22.84 27.86 14.28
CA THR A 8 23.91 28.85 14.17
C THR A 8 24.63 28.89 15.51
N LEU A 9 25.78 28.21 15.60
CA LEU A 9 26.59 28.19 16.81
C LEU A 9 27.05 29.61 17.13
N VAL A 10 26.69 30.10 18.32
CA VAL A 10 27.06 31.44 18.79
C VAL A 10 28.31 31.33 19.66
N PHE A 11 29.40 31.95 19.22
CA PHE A 11 30.66 32.04 19.97
C PHE A 11 30.69 33.32 20.81
N GLN A 12 31.18 33.22 22.04
CA GLN A 12 31.38 34.34 22.95
C GLN A 12 32.82 34.88 22.84
N GLY A 13 32.98 36.20 23.04
CA GLY A 13 34.27 36.89 23.02
C GLY A 13 34.28 38.11 22.09
N SER A 14 35.45 38.73 21.95
CA SER A 14 35.74 39.74 20.93
C SER A 14 35.69 39.15 19.51
N ALA A 15 35.59 40.00 18.48
CA ALA A 15 35.50 39.53 17.08
C ALA A 15 36.67 38.62 16.67
N GLU A 16 37.88 38.91 17.16
CA GLU A 16 39.06 38.08 16.91
C GLU A 16 39.01 36.74 17.66
N GLU A 17 38.49 36.72 18.89
CA GLU A 17 38.31 35.50 19.68
C GLU A 17 37.22 34.61 19.11
N GLN A 18 36.13 35.19 18.59
CA GLN A 18 35.06 34.45 17.91
C GLN A 18 35.57 33.82 16.61
N ALA A 19 36.37 34.55 15.82
CA ALA A 19 37.00 34.02 14.62
C ALA A 19 37.97 32.86 14.94
N LEU A 20 38.76 33.00 16.01
CA LEU A 20 39.65 31.92 16.47
C LEU A 20 38.85 30.71 16.98
N ALA A 21 37.76 30.93 17.71
CA ALA A 21 36.87 29.86 18.19
C ALA A 21 36.23 29.08 17.03
N GLN A 22 35.73 29.79 16.03
CA GLN A 22 35.18 29.21 14.81
C GLN A 22 36.25 28.39 14.07
N GLN A 23 37.48 28.92 13.96
CA GLN A 23 38.57 28.20 13.31
C GLN A 23 38.95 26.92 14.05
N VAL A 24 39.05 26.97 15.39
CA VAL A 24 39.30 25.77 16.23
C VAL A 24 38.17 24.76 16.06
N PHE A 25 36.91 25.21 16.05
CA PHE A 25 35.75 24.35 15.84
C PHE A 25 35.77 23.69 14.46
N ASP A 26 36.06 24.43 13.40
CA ASP A 26 36.14 23.91 12.03
C ASP A 26 37.29 22.90 11.87
N VAL A 27 38.44 23.13 12.50
CA VAL A 27 39.54 22.16 12.50
C VAL A 27 39.12 20.87 13.21
N MET A 28 38.53 20.97 14.40
CA MET A 28 38.09 19.79 15.15
C MET A 28 36.97 19.03 14.42
N THR A 29 36.04 19.70 13.77
CA THR A 29 34.85 19.06 13.18
C THR A 29 35.00 18.68 11.71
N ARG A 30 35.68 19.50 10.90
CA ARG A 30 35.83 19.27 9.44
C ARG A 30 37.13 18.57 9.09
N SER A 31 38.22 18.80 9.83
CA SER A 31 39.50 18.14 9.53
C SER A 31 39.62 16.80 10.27
N TYR A 32 39.44 16.83 11.60
CA TYR A 32 39.58 15.61 12.42
C TYR A 32 38.26 14.85 12.59
N GLY A 33 37.14 15.57 12.66
CA GLY A 33 35.82 15.04 12.96
C GLY A 33 34.99 14.59 11.76
N ALA A 34 35.49 14.70 10.51
CA ALA A 34 34.67 14.53 9.31
C ALA A 34 33.94 13.17 9.23
N LEU A 35 34.62 12.11 9.69
CA LEU A 35 34.14 10.73 9.68
C LEU A 35 33.40 10.34 10.98
N PHE A 36 33.35 11.23 11.98
CA PHE A 36 32.65 10.98 13.23
C PHE A 36 31.15 11.30 13.07
N ALA A 37 30.32 10.55 13.80
CA ALA A 37 28.89 10.82 13.91
C ALA A 37 28.63 12.24 14.45
N ARG A 38 27.48 12.83 14.11
CA ARG A 38 27.17 14.23 14.41
C ARG A 38 27.30 14.59 15.90
N GLU A 39 26.95 13.67 16.79
CA GLU A 39 27.00 13.86 18.25
C GLU A 39 28.22 13.19 18.91
N ALA A 40 29.11 12.54 18.15
CA ALA A 40 30.29 11.90 18.72
C ALA A 40 31.31 12.95 19.20
N LEU A 41 31.92 12.68 20.35
CA LEU A 41 32.94 13.56 20.93
C LEU A 41 34.27 13.39 20.19
N VAL A 42 34.73 14.50 19.61
CA VAL A 42 36.07 14.66 19.06
C VAL A 42 36.96 15.27 20.14
N ARG A 43 38.06 14.58 20.44
CA ARG A 43 39.05 15.01 21.45
C ARG A 43 40.37 15.33 20.77
N GLN A 44 40.97 16.47 21.07
CA GLN A 44 42.30 16.85 20.59
C GLN A 44 43.11 17.53 21.68
N SER A 45 44.43 17.32 21.68
CA SER A 45 45.32 18.06 22.58
C SER A 45 45.49 19.51 22.10
N LEU A 46 45.66 20.41 23.06
CA LEU A 46 45.87 21.82 22.80
C LEU A 46 47.21 22.06 22.07
N SER A 47 48.23 21.23 22.34
CA SER A 47 49.51 21.22 21.63
C SER A 47 49.38 20.87 20.14
N ASN A 48 48.51 19.92 19.79
CA ASN A 48 48.26 19.57 18.40
C ASN A 48 47.47 20.67 17.67
N LEU A 49 46.47 21.26 18.35
CA LEU A 49 45.69 22.37 17.79
C LEU A 49 46.54 23.62 17.56
N SER A 50 47.41 23.99 18.52
CA SER A 50 48.30 25.13 18.37
C SER A 50 49.36 24.88 17.29
N GLY A 51 49.92 23.67 17.20
CA GLY A 51 50.87 23.30 16.14
C GLY A 51 50.27 23.36 14.74
N PHE A 52 49.03 22.87 14.57
CA PHE A 52 48.34 22.94 13.28
C PHE A 52 48.01 24.38 12.87
N LEU A 53 47.49 25.18 13.79
CA LEU A 53 47.16 26.59 13.53
C LEU A 53 48.41 27.46 13.32
N ALA A 54 49.50 27.18 14.04
CA ALA A 54 50.80 27.80 13.84
C ALA A 54 51.33 27.58 12.42
N GLN A 55 51.24 26.34 11.92
CA GLN A 55 51.64 26.00 10.56
C GLN A 55 50.77 26.70 9.50
N GLN A 56 49.47 26.88 9.77
CA GLN A 56 48.54 27.53 8.86
C GLN A 56 48.70 29.06 8.83
N GLN A 57 48.99 29.69 9.97
CA GLN A 57 49.07 31.15 10.12
C GLN A 57 50.51 31.69 10.06
N GLY A 58 51.53 30.83 10.10
CA GLY A 58 52.95 31.23 10.11
C GLY A 58 53.41 31.89 11.41
N VAL A 59 52.76 31.55 12.54
CA VAL A 59 53.03 32.11 13.89
C VAL A 59 53.64 31.01 14.78
N ALA A 60 54.40 31.38 15.81
CA ALA A 60 54.93 30.41 16.77
C ALA A 60 53.80 29.72 17.56
N ALA A 61 53.89 28.41 17.73
CA ALA A 61 52.88 27.61 18.44
C ALA A 61 52.72 28.04 19.91
N ASP A 62 53.81 28.46 20.55
CA ASP A 62 53.82 28.89 21.96
C ASP A 62 52.99 30.16 22.21
N ASP A 63 52.87 31.04 21.22
CA ASP A 63 52.06 32.26 21.33
C ASP A 63 50.55 31.99 21.16
N LEU A 64 50.20 30.88 20.48
CA LEU A 64 48.81 30.49 20.22
C LEU A 64 48.21 29.65 21.35
N VAL A 65 49.02 28.90 22.08
CA VAL A 65 48.60 28.10 23.25
C VAL A 65 47.74 28.90 24.25
N PRO A 66 48.20 30.05 24.80
CA PRO A 66 47.41 30.80 25.78
C PRO A 66 46.16 31.44 25.18
N ARG A 67 46.18 31.79 23.88
CA ARG A 67 45.02 32.37 23.18
C ARG A 67 43.93 31.34 22.95
N ILE A 68 44.30 30.14 22.51
CA ILE A 68 43.36 29.03 22.30
C ILE A 68 42.78 28.57 23.65
N ASP A 69 43.58 28.47 24.71
CA ASP A 69 43.08 28.11 26.05
C ASP A 69 42.08 29.16 26.58
N ALA A 70 42.34 30.45 26.39
CA ALA A 70 41.41 31.51 26.78
C ALA A 70 40.07 31.43 26.02
N VAL A 71 40.13 31.18 24.70
CA VAL A 71 38.92 31.05 23.85
C VAL A 71 38.10 29.82 24.22
N VAL A 72 38.74 28.68 24.48
CA VAL A 72 38.07 27.44 24.92
C VAL A 72 37.39 27.65 26.27
N ARG A 73 38.04 28.37 27.21
CA ARG A 73 37.44 28.69 28.53
C ARG A 73 36.22 29.61 28.42
N ASN A 74 36.28 30.61 27.54
CA ASN A 74 35.16 31.53 27.33
C ASN A 74 33.96 30.86 26.63
N ASN A 75 34.20 29.75 25.92
CA ASN A 75 33.18 29.03 25.14
C ASN A 75 32.88 27.63 25.72
N SER A 76 32.66 27.55 27.03
CA SER A 76 32.36 26.30 27.74
C SER A 76 31.05 25.61 27.29
N GLN A 77 30.18 26.35 26.59
CA GLN A 77 28.96 25.82 26.00
C GLN A 77 29.22 24.92 24.77
N ILE A 78 30.37 25.09 24.09
CA ILE A 78 30.75 24.35 22.87
C ILE A 78 31.93 23.42 23.15
N PHE A 79 32.89 23.87 23.96
CA PHE A 79 34.11 23.13 24.25
C PHE A 79 34.17 22.68 25.72
N ALA A 80 34.59 21.44 25.95
CA ALA A 80 35.00 20.95 27.26
C ALA A 80 36.52 20.92 27.34
N ARG A 81 37.05 21.44 28.44
CA ARG A 81 38.47 21.37 28.80
C ARG A 81 38.66 20.22 29.80
N GLU A 82 39.46 19.24 29.43
CA GLU A 82 39.87 18.13 30.30
C GLU A 82 41.39 18.14 30.43
N GLU A 83 41.91 18.11 31.66
CA GLU A 83 43.35 18.07 31.90
C GLU A 83 43.75 16.64 32.23
N ARG A 84 44.59 16.03 31.38
CA ARG A 84 44.94 14.62 31.48
C ARG A 84 46.41 14.43 31.16
N ASP A 85 47.13 13.76 32.07
CA ASP A 85 48.55 13.40 31.92
C ASP A 85 49.48 14.61 31.62
N GLY A 86 49.14 15.80 32.12
CA GLY A 86 49.92 17.03 31.95
C GLY A 86 49.62 17.81 30.66
N ASP A 87 48.71 17.31 29.81
CA ASP A 87 48.23 17.99 28.60
C ASP A 87 46.76 18.42 28.74
N VAL A 88 46.43 19.54 28.09
CA VAL A 88 45.05 20.05 28.00
C VAL A 88 44.37 19.46 26.78
N ILE A 89 43.31 18.68 26.99
CA ILE A 89 42.47 18.10 25.94
C ILE A 89 41.22 18.97 25.77
N VAL A 90 41.00 19.40 24.54
CA VAL A 90 39.78 20.09 24.11
C VAL A 90 38.82 19.06 23.51
N THR A 91 37.58 19.07 23.97
CA THR A 91 36.54 18.13 23.53
C THR A 91 35.33 18.89 22.98
N THR A 92 34.86 18.52 21.80
CA THR A 92 33.64 19.05 21.17
C THR A 92 33.00 17.99 20.28
N SER A 93 31.74 18.17 19.88
CA SER A 93 31.07 17.36 18.84
C SER A 93 30.77 18.20 17.60
N ARG A 94 30.39 17.57 16.49
CA ARG A 94 29.98 18.30 15.27
C ARG A 94 28.69 19.10 15.47
N ALA A 95 27.87 18.73 16.46
CA ALA A 95 26.71 19.49 16.90
C ALA A 95 27.06 20.64 17.87
N GLY A 96 28.34 20.87 18.19
CA GLY A 96 28.75 21.92 19.13
C GLY A 96 28.40 21.62 20.58
N ARG A 97 28.29 20.34 20.95
CA ARG A 97 28.05 19.90 22.33
C ARG A 97 29.32 19.28 22.93
N PRO A 98 29.78 19.73 24.10
CA PRO A 98 31.01 19.24 24.72
C PRO A 98 30.83 17.96 25.55
N ILE A 99 29.59 17.50 25.75
CA ILE A 99 29.24 16.34 26.59
C ILE A 99 28.60 15.28 25.69
N ALA A 100 29.02 14.02 25.85
CA ALA A 100 28.39 12.90 25.17
C ALA A 100 26.95 12.79 25.65
N ARG A 101 26.00 12.59 24.74
CA ARG A 101 24.62 12.30 25.12
C ARG A 101 24.65 11.05 26.00
N GLY A 102 24.21 11.19 27.25
CA GLY A 102 24.01 10.03 28.12
C GLY A 102 23.02 9.12 27.40
N VAL A 103 23.47 7.91 27.05
CA VAL A 103 22.54 6.88 26.59
C VAL A 103 21.61 6.64 27.75
N ASP A 104 20.33 6.94 27.57
CA ASP A 104 19.34 6.68 28.59
C ASP A 104 19.19 5.16 28.72
N ASN A 105 19.87 4.62 29.72
CA ASN A 105 19.80 3.21 30.07
C ASN A 105 18.62 2.93 31.02
N MET A 106 17.79 3.93 31.34
CA MET A 106 16.57 3.67 32.08
C MET A 106 15.61 2.90 31.18
N HIS A 107 15.26 1.72 31.65
CA HIS A 107 14.35 0.85 30.94
C HIS A 107 12.95 1.44 30.98
N THR A 108 12.51 2.03 29.86
CA THR A 108 11.22 2.71 29.72
C THR A 108 10.02 1.75 29.76
N PHE A 109 10.21 0.44 29.96
CA PHE A 109 9.10 -0.51 30.01
C PHE A 109 8.12 -0.22 31.14
N ARG A 110 8.58 0.28 32.30
CA ARG A 110 7.66 0.66 33.37
C ARG A 110 6.73 1.78 32.90
N ASP A 111 7.31 2.79 32.27
CA ASP A 111 6.55 3.95 31.81
C ASP A 111 5.68 3.58 30.60
N ARG A 112 6.17 2.73 29.68
CA ARG A 112 5.38 2.17 28.57
C ARG A 112 4.24 1.26 29.02
N LEU A 113 4.40 0.54 30.14
CA LEU A 113 3.39 -0.39 30.65
C LEU A 113 2.29 0.33 31.43
N TYR A 114 2.64 1.37 32.21
CA TYR A 114 1.71 2.02 33.13
C TYR A 114 1.24 3.41 32.67
N GLU A 115 2.06 4.13 31.92
CA GLU A 115 1.76 5.49 31.42
C GLU A 115 2.19 5.61 29.95
N PRO A 116 1.62 4.79 29.05
CA PRO A 116 1.93 4.88 27.63
C PRO A 116 1.61 6.29 27.11
N LEU A 117 2.53 6.88 26.34
CA LEU A 117 2.34 8.18 25.68
C LEU A 117 1.08 8.23 24.79
N ARG A 118 0.62 7.06 24.35
CA ARG A 118 -0.66 6.84 23.67
C ARG A 118 -1.41 5.72 24.40
N PRO A 119 -2.19 6.02 25.44
CA PRO A 119 -3.01 5.00 26.09
C PRO A 119 -4.07 4.49 25.10
N LEU A 120 -4.35 3.19 25.17
CA LEU A 120 -5.52 2.62 24.49
C LEU A 120 -6.77 3.41 24.92
N PRO A 121 -7.73 3.66 24.02
CA PRO A 121 -9.03 4.17 24.40
C PRO A 121 -9.64 3.22 25.44
N VAL A 122 -9.79 3.69 26.68
CA VAL A 122 -10.24 2.84 27.81
C VAL A 122 -11.73 2.49 27.69
N ASP A 123 -12.44 3.12 26.75
CA ASP A 123 -13.89 2.94 26.56
C ASP A 123 -14.25 1.59 25.90
N ASP A 124 -13.29 0.81 25.39
CA ASP A 124 -13.55 -0.50 24.76
C ASP A 124 -13.16 -1.73 25.62
N LEU A 125 -12.63 -1.51 26.83
CA LEU A 125 -12.25 -2.61 27.74
C LEU A 125 -13.45 -3.42 28.28
N GLU A 126 -14.67 -2.87 28.22
CA GLU A 126 -15.90 -3.62 28.54
C GLU A 126 -16.35 -4.54 27.39
N ASN A 127 -15.79 -4.40 26.18
CA ASN A 127 -16.11 -5.24 25.02
C ASN A 127 -15.16 -6.43 24.81
N ILE A 128 -14.10 -6.56 25.60
CA ILE A 128 -13.27 -7.78 25.62
C ILE A 128 -13.94 -8.81 26.54
N VAL A 129 -15.14 -9.24 26.14
CA VAL A 129 -15.69 -10.51 26.61
C VAL A 129 -14.77 -11.58 26.06
N THR A 130 -13.94 -12.15 26.95
CA THR A 130 -13.30 -13.45 26.74
C THR A 130 -14.25 -14.35 25.95
N THR A 131 -13.88 -14.71 24.72
CA THR A 131 -14.63 -15.69 23.94
C THR A 131 -14.47 -17.04 24.60
N VAL A 132 -15.21 -17.26 25.70
CA VAL A 132 -15.64 -18.59 26.09
C VAL A 132 -16.36 -19.12 24.86
N ARG A 133 -15.84 -20.19 24.26
CA ARG A 133 -16.51 -20.91 23.16
C ARG A 133 -17.99 -21.02 23.52
N GLN A 134 -18.86 -20.41 22.72
CA GLN A 134 -20.27 -20.73 22.85
C GLN A 134 -20.41 -22.22 22.58
N VAL A 135 -20.94 -22.95 23.56
CA VAL A 135 -21.35 -24.34 23.40
C VAL A 135 -22.39 -24.31 22.29
N ILE A 136 -22.03 -24.87 21.13
CA ILE A 136 -22.98 -25.09 20.04
C ILE A 136 -24.11 -25.93 20.64
N PRO A 137 -25.35 -25.40 20.80
CA PRO A 137 -26.45 -26.25 21.19
C PRO A 137 -26.63 -27.28 20.07
N ALA A 138 -26.72 -28.57 20.45
CA ALA A 138 -27.01 -29.63 19.51
C ALA A 138 -28.23 -29.21 18.66
N PRO A 139 -28.20 -29.37 17.32
CA PRO A 139 -29.31 -28.97 16.49
C PRO A 139 -30.54 -29.78 16.91
N GLU A 140 -31.55 -29.08 17.44
CA GLU A 140 -32.87 -29.66 17.60
C GLU A 140 -33.34 -30.18 16.23
N PRO A 141 -33.91 -31.40 16.15
CA PRO A 141 -34.39 -31.90 14.87
C PRO A 141 -35.45 -30.95 14.33
N VAL A 142 -35.18 -30.37 13.17
CA VAL A 142 -36.13 -29.55 12.42
C VAL A 142 -37.39 -30.37 12.19
N LEU A 143 -38.45 -30.05 12.93
CA LEU A 143 -39.78 -30.56 12.67
C LEU A 143 -40.25 -29.92 11.36
N ILE A 144 -40.06 -30.64 10.26
CA ILE A 144 -40.68 -30.32 8.97
C ILE A 144 -42.18 -30.22 9.22
N SER A 145 -42.72 -29.00 9.08
CA SER A 145 -44.15 -28.76 9.22
C SER A 145 -44.93 -29.66 8.26
N SER A 146 -46.09 -30.14 8.72
CA SER A 146 -47.00 -31.03 7.97
C SER A 146 -47.43 -30.46 6.60
N PHE A 147 -47.17 -29.18 6.34
CA PHE A 147 -47.41 -28.52 5.06
C PHE A 147 -46.56 -29.11 3.91
N TRP A 148 -45.30 -29.48 4.15
CA TRP A 148 -44.43 -30.04 3.10
C TRP A 148 -44.63 -31.52 2.84
N ARG A 149 -45.42 -32.22 3.67
CA ARG A 149 -45.70 -33.66 3.48
C ARG A 149 -46.89 -33.90 2.54
N GLY A 150 -47.71 -32.88 2.26
CA GLY A 150 -48.87 -32.97 1.36
C GLY A 150 -48.60 -32.63 -0.10
N ALA A 151 -47.51 -31.92 -0.40
CA ALA A 151 -47.21 -31.46 -1.77
C ALA A 151 -46.38 -32.46 -2.60
N GLY A 152 -46.07 -33.64 -2.05
CA GLY A 152 -45.20 -34.66 -2.67
C GLY A 152 -45.91 -35.94 -3.11
N GLN A 153 -47.25 -36.02 -3.00
CA GLN A 153 -48.03 -37.15 -3.50
C GLN A 153 -49.23 -36.65 -4.31
N GLU A 154 -48.97 -36.22 -5.54
CA GLU A 154 -49.93 -36.41 -6.62
C GLU A 154 -49.30 -37.34 -7.66
N THR A 155 -49.71 -38.60 -7.53
CA THR A 155 -49.62 -39.65 -8.52
C THR A 155 -50.22 -39.16 -9.84
N VAL A 156 -49.43 -39.29 -10.90
CA VAL A 156 -49.88 -39.17 -12.28
C VAL A 156 -50.86 -40.29 -12.57
N GLU A 157 -52.13 -39.97 -12.75
CA GLU A 157 -53.11 -40.85 -13.38
C GLU A 157 -53.85 -40.08 -14.48
N ALA A 158 -53.71 -40.58 -15.70
CA ALA A 158 -54.27 -40.03 -16.91
C ALA A 158 -55.78 -40.29 -16.98
N ALA A 159 -56.57 -39.27 -17.33
CA ALA A 159 -57.92 -39.46 -17.86
C ALA A 159 -58.36 -38.25 -18.72
N ASP A 160 -58.56 -38.55 -20.00
CA ASP A 160 -59.59 -38.07 -20.92
C ASP A 160 -59.93 -36.58 -21.08
N ALA A 161 -59.53 -36.08 -22.26
CA ALA A 161 -60.40 -35.61 -23.33
C ALA A 161 -61.82 -35.12 -22.97
N THR A 162 -62.09 -33.82 -23.15
CA THR A 162 -62.85 -33.32 -24.32
C THR A 162 -62.84 -31.78 -24.36
N PRO A 163 -62.88 -31.17 -25.56
CA PRO A 163 -62.78 -29.74 -25.77
C PRO A 163 -64.16 -29.07 -25.88
N VAL A 164 -64.29 -27.85 -25.36
CA VAL A 164 -65.46 -27.00 -25.64
C VAL A 164 -64.98 -25.56 -25.85
N LEU A 165 -64.85 -25.14 -27.11
CA LEU A 165 -65.58 -24.02 -27.71
C LEU A 165 -64.97 -23.66 -29.07
N ALA A 166 -65.68 -24.07 -30.12
CA ALA A 166 -65.64 -23.47 -31.44
C ALA A 166 -66.15 -22.01 -31.34
N GLU A 167 -65.38 -21.06 -31.86
CA GLU A 167 -65.59 -20.44 -33.17
C GLU A 167 -66.80 -19.50 -33.22
N GLN A 168 -66.50 -18.20 -33.25
CA GLN A 168 -67.22 -17.28 -34.13
C GLN A 168 -66.30 -16.11 -34.50
N ALA A 169 -65.91 -16.13 -35.77
CA ALA A 169 -65.26 -15.06 -36.48
C ALA A 169 -66.28 -14.15 -37.18
N ALA A 170 -65.78 -12.95 -37.48
CA ALA A 170 -66.23 -11.96 -38.48
C ALA A 170 -67.20 -10.84 -38.00
N PRO A 171 -67.20 -9.64 -38.62
CA PRO A 171 -66.28 -9.10 -39.64
C PRO A 171 -65.73 -7.68 -39.34
N VAL A 172 -64.68 -7.35 -40.12
CA VAL A 172 -64.06 -6.04 -40.32
C VAL A 172 -64.98 -5.11 -41.13
N ALA A 173 -65.10 -3.84 -40.75
CA ALA A 173 -65.34 -2.70 -41.67
C ALA A 173 -65.17 -1.35 -40.95
N PRO A 174 -64.86 -0.25 -41.67
CA PRO A 174 -63.79 0.67 -41.26
C PRO A 174 -64.22 2.14 -41.06
N LEU A 175 -63.24 2.97 -40.70
CA LEU A 175 -63.15 4.44 -40.85
C LEU A 175 -64.10 5.32 -40.00
N ALA A 176 -63.51 6.01 -39.01
CA ALA A 176 -63.78 7.42 -38.77
C ALA A 176 -62.58 8.06 -38.06
N GLN A 177 -61.70 8.71 -38.82
CA GLN A 177 -60.94 9.84 -38.30
C GLN A 177 -61.91 11.02 -38.22
N PRO A 178 -61.93 11.75 -37.10
CA PRO A 178 -62.11 13.18 -37.20
C PRO A 178 -61.07 13.94 -36.37
N VAL A 179 -60.38 14.82 -37.12
CA VAL A 179 -60.05 16.19 -36.74
C VAL A 179 -58.96 16.37 -35.68
N ALA A 180 -57.81 16.79 -36.19
CA ALA A 180 -56.72 17.43 -35.47
C ALA A 180 -57.24 18.57 -34.58
N ALA A 181 -57.12 18.41 -33.27
CA ALA A 181 -57.07 19.52 -32.33
C ALA A 181 -55.69 20.17 -32.43
N PRO A 182 -55.58 21.51 -32.40
CA PRO A 182 -54.30 22.20 -32.42
C PRO A 182 -53.51 21.80 -31.17
N ILE A 183 -52.30 21.26 -31.40
CA ILE A 183 -51.32 20.96 -30.37
C ILE A 183 -50.93 22.31 -29.75
N ALA A 184 -51.42 22.58 -28.54
CA ALA A 184 -50.86 23.64 -27.72
C ALA A 184 -49.38 23.30 -27.48
N PRO A 185 -48.45 24.27 -27.57
CA PRO A 185 -47.06 24.00 -27.26
C PRO A 185 -46.98 23.52 -25.81
N VAL A 186 -46.65 22.25 -25.64
CA VAL A 186 -46.23 21.70 -24.36
C VAL A 186 -45.00 22.50 -23.97
N ALA A 187 -45.15 23.37 -22.98
CA ALA A 187 -44.02 24.03 -22.35
C ALA A 187 -42.99 22.94 -21.98
N PRO A 188 -41.69 23.12 -22.26
CA PRO A 188 -40.69 22.16 -21.83
C PRO A 188 -40.79 22.08 -20.31
N THR A 189 -41.26 20.94 -19.81
CA THR A 189 -41.10 20.58 -18.41
C THR A 189 -39.60 20.71 -18.12
N PRO A 190 -39.17 21.53 -17.14
CA PRO A 190 -37.75 21.60 -16.81
C PRO A 190 -37.29 20.17 -16.50
N ALA A 191 -36.29 19.71 -17.25
CA ALA A 191 -35.61 18.46 -16.96
C ALA A 191 -35.24 18.49 -15.47
N MET A 192 -35.59 17.44 -14.73
CA MET A 192 -35.09 17.27 -13.37
C MET A 192 -33.58 17.13 -13.47
N THR A 193 -32.84 18.23 -13.32
CA THR A 193 -31.37 18.22 -13.32
C THR A 193 -30.82 17.83 -11.97
N ALA A 194 -31.64 17.66 -10.94
CA ALA A 194 -31.19 17.16 -9.66
C ALA A 194 -31.42 15.65 -9.54
N ILE A 195 -30.35 14.88 -9.35
CA ILE A 195 -30.43 13.50 -8.85
C ILE A 195 -30.17 13.51 -7.35
N VAL A 196 -30.88 12.68 -6.60
CA VAL A 196 -30.64 12.51 -5.17
C VAL A 196 -29.89 11.19 -5.01
N LEU A 197 -28.68 11.28 -4.47
CA LEU A 197 -27.86 10.13 -4.08
C LEU A 197 -28.54 9.39 -2.90
N SER A 198 -28.17 8.13 -2.71
CA SER A 198 -28.61 7.22 -1.64
C SER A 198 -28.36 7.75 -0.22
N ASP A 199 -27.42 8.68 -0.05
CA ASP A 199 -27.13 9.42 1.18
C ASP A 199 -28.06 10.64 1.43
N GLY A 200 -28.93 10.97 0.47
CA GLY A 200 -29.81 12.14 0.49
C GLY A 200 -29.22 13.41 -0.10
N THR A 201 -27.99 13.36 -0.64
CA THR A 201 -27.33 14.50 -1.27
C THR A 201 -27.94 14.79 -2.64
N ALA A 202 -28.45 16.00 -2.84
CA ALA A 202 -28.98 16.45 -4.11
C ALA A 202 -27.85 16.97 -5.01
N VAL A 203 -27.52 16.21 -6.05
CA VAL A 203 -26.52 16.57 -7.06
C VAL A 203 -27.21 17.26 -8.23
N ASP A 204 -26.88 18.53 -8.46
CA ASP A 204 -27.38 19.27 -9.62
C ASP A 204 -26.50 19.03 -10.85
N LEU A 205 -26.99 18.18 -11.76
CA LEU A 205 -26.43 17.87 -13.06
C LEU A 205 -26.39 19.07 -14.02
N SER A 206 -26.91 20.24 -13.63
CA SER A 206 -26.72 21.48 -14.38
C SER A 206 -25.30 22.06 -14.24
N LEU A 207 -24.54 21.61 -13.24
CA LEU A 207 -23.16 22.02 -13.01
C LEU A 207 -22.21 21.43 -14.08
N PRO A 208 -21.08 22.11 -14.38
CA PRO A 208 -20.06 21.58 -15.27
C PRO A 208 -19.50 20.24 -14.77
N PHE A 209 -19.28 19.29 -15.68
CA PHE A 209 -18.79 17.94 -15.38
C PHE A 209 -17.57 17.89 -14.44
N GLN A 210 -16.59 18.78 -14.63
CA GLN A 210 -15.41 18.82 -13.75
C GLN A 210 -15.76 19.21 -12.32
N GLN A 211 -16.67 20.18 -12.12
CA GLN A 211 -17.06 20.61 -10.78
C GLN A 211 -17.85 19.51 -10.05
N LEU A 212 -18.65 18.73 -10.80
CA LEU A 212 -19.37 17.57 -10.26
C LEU A 212 -18.41 16.46 -9.83
N LEU A 213 -17.37 16.19 -10.61
CA LEU A 213 -16.34 15.21 -10.27
C LEU A 213 -15.50 15.64 -9.05
N GLU A 214 -15.13 16.91 -8.97
CA GLU A 214 -14.36 17.43 -7.83
C GLU A 214 -15.17 17.41 -6.53
N GLN A 215 -16.48 17.68 -6.60
CA GLN A 215 -17.34 17.79 -5.42
C GLN A 215 -17.97 16.46 -4.99
N HIS A 216 -18.36 15.62 -5.96
CA HIS A 216 -19.15 14.41 -5.74
C HIS A 216 -18.61 13.19 -6.50
N GLY A 217 -17.41 13.26 -7.08
CA GLY A 217 -16.82 12.19 -7.88
C GLY A 217 -16.83 10.81 -7.22
N PRO A 218 -16.26 10.65 -6.00
CA PRO A 218 -16.22 9.34 -5.35
C PRO A 218 -17.62 8.82 -4.99
N ASP A 219 -18.51 9.71 -4.53
CA ASP A 219 -19.88 9.33 -4.13
C ASP A 219 -20.72 8.91 -5.35
N LEU A 220 -20.63 9.66 -6.46
CA LEU A 220 -21.28 9.30 -7.71
C LEU A 220 -20.73 7.99 -8.29
N GLN A 221 -19.42 7.75 -8.21
CA GLN A 221 -18.82 6.50 -8.67
C GLN A 221 -19.30 5.31 -7.82
N ALA A 222 -19.34 5.46 -6.50
CA ALA A 222 -19.85 4.44 -5.58
C ALA A 222 -21.33 4.13 -5.84
N GLU A 223 -22.13 5.16 -6.09
CA GLU A 223 -23.56 5.02 -6.37
C GLU A 223 -23.81 4.31 -7.70
N VAL A 224 -23.11 4.72 -8.77
CA VAL A 224 -23.20 4.07 -10.09
C VAL A 224 -22.74 2.63 -10.00
N ARG A 225 -21.65 2.35 -9.28
CA ARG A 225 -21.18 0.97 -9.03
C ARG A 225 -22.26 0.14 -8.35
N THR A 226 -22.84 0.65 -7.27
CA THR A 226 -23.92 -0.01 -6.52
C THR A 226 -25.14 -0.26 -7.40
N ALA A 227 -25.56 0.73 -8.18
CA ALA A 227 -26.70 0.61 -9.09
C ALA A 227 -26.46 -0.43 -10.20
N LEU A 228 -25.24 -0.50 -10.74
CA LEU A 228 -24.86 -1.48 -11.77
C LEU A 228 -24.74 -2.89 -11.21
N GLU A 229 -24.22 -3.06 -9.99
CA GLU A 229 -24.13 -4.36 -9.32
C GLU A 229 -25.51 -4.91 -8.93
N GLN A 230 -26.43 -4.02 -8.55
CA GLN A 230 -27.80 -4.38 -8.18
C GLN A 230 -28.75 -4.52 -9.39
N ASP A 231 -28.28 -4.34 -10.64
CA ASP A 231 -29.12 -4.49 -11.82
C ASP A 231 -29.69 -5.94 -11.92
N PRO A 232 -31.01 -6.12 -11.77
CA PRO A 232 -31.63 -7.45 -11.77
C PRO A 232 -31.49 -8.15 -13.13
N LEU A 233 -31.26 -7.39 -14.21
CA LEU A 233 -31.12 -7.92 -15.56
C LEU A 233 -29.66 -8.23 -15.93
N ARG A 234 -28.69 -7.89 -15.06
CA ARG A 234 -27.24 -8.09 -15.26
C ARG A 234 -26.77 -7.73 -16.68
N ARG A 235 -27.30 -6.62 -17.20
CA ARG A 235 -27.03 -6.19 -18.58
C ARG A 235 -25.61 -5.66 -18.73
N VAL A 236 -25.08 -5.10 -17.65
CA VAL A 236 -23.72 -4.61 -17.56
C VAL A 236 -22.94 -5.52 -16.62
N VAL A 237 -21.74 -5.87 -17.03
CA VAL A 237 -20.78 -6.60 -16.20
C VAL A 237 -19.56 -5.73 -15.95
N SER A 238 -18.98 -5.87 -14.77
CA SER A 238 -17.82 -5.13 -14.32
C SER A 238 -16.62 -6.05 -14.10
N PHE A 239 -15.43 -5.49 -14.31
CA PHE A 239 -14.16 -6.06 -13.87
C PHE A 239 -13.23 -4.88 -13.53
N GLY A 240 -12.88 -4.74 -12.25
CA GLY A 240 -12.24 -3.53 -11.73
C GLY A 240 -13.08 -2.28 -12.08
N ASP A 241 -12.43 -1.26 -12.63
CA ASP A 241 -13.08 -0.01 -13.05
C ASP A 241 -13.69 -0.04 -14.46
N ARG A 242 -13.70 -1.20 -15.12
CA ARG A 242 -14.21 -1.33 -16.51
C ARG A 242 -15.59 -1.97 -16.53
N TYR A 243 -16.44 -1.49 -17.43
CA TYR A 243 -17.82 -1.93 -17.60
C TYR A 243 -18.12 -2.25 -19.07
N PHE A 244 -18.76 -3.39 -19.33
CA PHE A 244 -19.21 -3.80 -20.67
C PHE A 244 -20.62 -4.38 -20.64
N ALA A 245 -21.32 -4.27 -21.77
CA ALA A 245 -22.61 -4.95 -21.95
C ALA A 245 -22.39 -6.48 -22.06
N ALA A 246 -23.11 -7.25 -21.24
CA ALA A 246 -22.94 -8.70 -21.14
C ALA A 246 -23.20 -9.42 -22.48
N GLU A 247 -24.14 -8.92 -23.29
CA GLU A 247 -24.50 -9.50 -24.59
C GLU A 247 -23.41 -9.36 -25.66
N ALA A 248 -22.54 -8.35 -25.53
CA ALA A 248 -21.47 -8.08 -26.49
C ALA A 248 -20.23 -8.95 -26.25
N LEU A 249 -20.14 -9.63 -25.09
CA LEU A 249 -18.93 -10.34 -24.70
C LEU A 249 -18.85 -11.74 -25.31
N PRO A 250 -17.69 -12.12 -25.86
CA PRO A 250 -17.44 -13.50 -26.25
C PRO A 250 -17.46 -14.40 -25.02
N ASN A 251 -17.98 -15.62 -25.18
CA ASN A 251 -18.07 -16.59 -24.09
C ASN A 251 -16.92 -17.60 -24.19
N PHE A 252 -16.18 -17.78 -23.09
CA PHE A 252 -15.13 -18.79 -22.97
C PHE A 252 -15.69 -20.07 -22.37
N GLY A 253 -15.53 -21.19 -23.09
CA GLY A 253 -16.04 -22.48 -22.65
C GLY A 253 -15.14 -23.17 -21.61
N LYS A 254 -15.60 -24.30 -21.07
CA LYS A 254 -14.80 -25.11 -20.12
C LYS A 254 -13.49 -25.62 -20.73
N ASN A 255 -13.48 -25.89 -22.04
CA ASN A 255 -12.27 -26.33 -22.74
C ASN A 255 -11.25 -25.19 -22.85
N ASP A 256 -11.71 -23.96 -23.02
CA ASP A 256 -10.87 -22.77 -23.06
C ASP A 256 -10.20 -22.54 -21.71
N LEU A 257 -10.98 -22.59 -20.63
CA LEU A 257 -10.47 -22.49 -19.26
C LEU A 257 -9.43 -23.58 -18.96
N ARG A 258 -9.65 -24.81 -19.41
CA ARG A 258 -8.65 -25.88 -19.26
C ARG A 258 -7.35 -25.52 -19.98
N ARG A 259 -7.42 -25.05 -21.23
CA ARG A 259 -6.24 -24.66 -22.01
C ARG A 259 -5.48 -23.50 -21.36
N ILE A 260 -6.19 -22.49 -20.88
CA ILE A 260 -5.59 -21.34 -20.19
C ILE A 260 -4.88 -21.81 -18.91
N ARG A 261 -5.52 -22.66 -18.12
CA ARG A 261 -4.91 -23.21 -16.91
C ARG A 261 -3.65 -24.02 -17.22
N ASP A 262 -3.72 -24.92 -18.19
CA ASP A 262 -2.60 -25.75 -18.58
C ASP A 262 -1.44 -24.88 -19.11
N PHE A 263 -1.75 -23.80 -19.86
CA PHE A 263 -0.77 -22.82 -20.31
C PHE A 263 -0.09 -22.05 -19.16
N ILE A 264 -0.85 -21.59 -18.15
CA ILE A 264 -0.27 -20.93 -16.96
C ILE A 264 0.66 -21.88 -16.20
N LEU A 265 0.25 -23.15 -16.04
CA LEU A 265 1.07 -24.16 -15.38
C LEU A 265 2.33 -24.52 -16.17
N GLU A 266 2.28 -24.49 -17.51
CA GLU A 266 3.44 -24.72 -18.37
C GLU A 266 4.48 -23.61 -18.28
N GLN A 267 4.06 -22.34 -18.15
CA GLN A 267 5.00 -21.23 -17.96
C GLN A 267 5.59 -21.20 -16.54
N GLY A 268 4.84 -21.67 -15.54
CA GLY A 268 5.32 -21.76 -14.16
C GLY A 268 5.30 -20.43 -13.39
N GLU A 269 4.83 -19.35 -14.01
CA GLU A 269 4.66 -18.02 -13.41
C GLU A 269 3.28 -17.43 -13.73
N PRO A 270 2.78 -16.46 -12.95
CA PRO A 270 1.55 -15.72 -13.29
C PRO A 270 1.70 -14.98 -14.61
N ILE A 271 0.67 -15.05 -15.46
CA ILE A 271 0.73 -14.54 -16.84
C ILE A 271 -0.27 -13.39 -17.02
N SER A 272 0.09 -12.41 -17.85
CA SER A 272 -0.84 -11.36 -18.24
C SER A 272 -1.93 -11.84 -19.20
N ASP A 273 -3.11 -11.25 -19.06
CA ASP A 273 -4.23 -11.43 -19.99
C ASP A 273 -3.85 -11.22 -21.46
N ALA A 274 -3.01 -10.22 -21.75
CA ALA A 274 -2.52 -9.91 -23.08
C ALA A 274 -1.66 -11.04 -23.66
N VAL A 275 -0.79 -11.66 -22.86
CA VAL A 275 0.03 -12.80 -23.28
C VAL A 275 -0.85 -14.03 -23.51
N ILE A 276 -1.82 -14.30 -22.64
CA ILE A 276 -2.78 -15.41 -22.82
C ILE A 276 -3.51 -15.25 -24.17
N LEU A 277 -4.01 -14.06 -24.49
CA LEU A 277 -4.70 -13.81 -25.76
C LEU A 277 -3.77 -13.90 -26.97
N THR A 278 -2.56 -13.37 -26.86
CA THR A 278 -1.61 -13.34 -27.98
C THR A 278 -1.05 -14.72 -28.28
N ASP A 279 -0.69 -15.50 -27.27
CA ASP A 279 0.00 -16.77 -27.46
C ASP A 279 -0.97 -17.94 -27.65
N LEU A 280 -2.05 -18.00 -26.86
CA LEU A 280 -3.01 -19.10 -26.92
C LEU A 280 -4.04 -18.89 -28.03
N TYR A 281 -4.54 -17.65 -28.19
CA TYR A 281 -5.61 -17.33 -29.13
C TYR A 281 -5.13 -16.61 -30.39
N ARG A 282 -3.85 -16.21 -30.46
CA ARG A 282 -3.25 -15.48 -31.60
C ARG A 282 -3.97 -14.18 -31.94
N GLU A 283 -4.65 -13.59 -30.96
CA GLU A 283 -5.26 -12.28 -31.08
C GLU A 283 -4.18 -11.21 -31.01
N ARG A 284 -4.26 -10.21 -31.88
CA ARG A 284 -3.27 -9.13 -31.93
C ARG A 284 -3.79 -7.91 -31.16
N PRO A 285 -2.93 -7.21 -30.39
CA PRO A 285 -3.30 -5.96 -29.73
C PRO A 285 -3.83 -4.87 -30.68
N THR A 286 -3.50 -4.95 -31.97
CA THR A 286 -3.97 -3.99 -32.99
C THR A 286 -5.43 -4.20 -33.40
N ASN A 287 -6.06 -5.31 -32.98
CA ASN A 287 -7.44 -5.61 -33.32
C ASN A 287 -8.38 -4.73 -32.48
N THR A 288 -9.37 -4.09 -33.11
CA THR A 288 -10.33 -3.20 -32.42
C THR A 288 -11.13 -3.95 -31.35
N ASN A 289 -11.33 -5.26 -31.52
CA ASN A 289 -12.03 -6.10 -30.55
C ASN A 289 -11.13 -6.63 -29.43
N PHE A 290 -9.81 -6.39 -29.48
CA PHE A 290 -8.86 -6.97 -28.52
C PHE A 290 -9.22 -6.61 -27.09
N ASP A 291 -9.53 -5.34 -26.82
CA ASP A 291 -9.89 -4.86 -25.48
C ASP A 291 -11.18 -5.49 -24.94
N MET A 292 -12.15 -5.76 -25.82
CA MET A 292 -13.39 -6.42 -25.46
C MET A 292 -13.17 -7.90 -25.14
N VAL A 293 -12.35 -8.60 -25.94
CA VAL A 293 -12.00 -10.00 -25.71
C VAL A 293 -11.16 -10.15 -24.44
N ARG A 294 -10.24 -9.19 -24.19
CA ARG A 294 -9.44 -9.08 -22.96
C ARG A 294 -10.32 -8.93 -21.74
N PHE A 295 -11.26 -7.99 -21.77
CA PHE A 295 -12.25 -7.83 -20.70
C PHE A 295 -13.09 -9.10 -20.48
N ALA A 296 -13.55 -9.75 -21.55
CA ALA A 296 -14.34 -10.98 -21.45
C ALA A 296 -13.55 -12.14 -20.80
N LEU A 297 -12.24 -12.23 -21.10
CA LEU A 297 -11.34 -13.20 -20.49
C LEU A 297 -11.23 -12.93 -18.98
N ASP A 298 -10.89 -11.70 -18.60
CA ASP A 298 -10.71 -11.30 -17.20
C ASP A 298 -11.99 -11.52 -16.37
N TYR A 299 -13.14 -11.10 -16.91
CA TYR A 299 -14.45 -11.30 -16.29
C TYR A 299 -14.79 -12.79 -16.13
N ARG A 300 -14.38 -13.64 -17.08
CA ARG A 300 -14.63 -15.08 -16.96
C ARG A 300 -13.73 -15.70 -15.91
N LEU A 301 -12.44 -15.37 -15.91
CA LEU A 301 -11.45 -15.93 -15.00
C LEU A 301 -11.76 -15.53 -13.55
N SER A 302 -12.23 -14.31 -13.29
CA SER A 302 -12.57 -13.84 -11.93
C SER A 302 -13.69 -14.65 -11.27
N ARG A 303 -14.56 -15.27 -12.07
CA ARG A 303 -15.70 -16.07 -11.57
C ARG A 303 -15.34 -17.53 -11.31
N GLU A 304 -14.18 -17.99 -11.79
CA GLU A 304 -13.77 -19.38 -11.73
C GLU A 304 -12.80 -19.59 -10.56
N ARG A 305 -13.11 -20.55 -9.69
CA ARG A 305 -12.32 -20.81 -8.46
C ARG A 305 -10.94 -21.41 -8.71
N ASP A 306 -10.67 -21.86 -9.94
CA ASP A 306 -9.39 -22.44 -10.32
C ASP A 306 -8.35 -21.36 -10.69
N PHE A 307 -8.77 -20.09 -10.79
CA PHE A 307 -7.92 -18.95 -11.09
C PHE A 307 -7.97 -17.93 -9.95
N GLU A 308 -6.84 -17.26 -9.73
CA GLU A 308 -6.69 -16.19 -8.75
C GLU A 308 -6.15 -14.96 -9.48
N PHE A 309 -6.82 -13.83 -9.31
CA PHE A 309 -6.34 -12.56 -9.84
C PHE A 309 -5.21 -12.04 -8.94
N VAL A 310 -4.04 -11.85 -9.53
CA VAL A 310 -2.83 -11.38 -8.87
C VAL A 310 -2.25 -10.15 -9.57
N GLY A 311 -3.03 -9.50 -10.43
CA GLY A 311 -2.63 -8.30 -11.16
C GLY A 311 -2.79 -7.01 -10.35
N MET A 312 -2.39 -5.91 -10.96
CA MET A 312 -2.54 -4.55 -10.41
C MET A 312 -3.14 -3.64 -11.48
N PRO A 313 -3.65 -2.44 -11.13
CA PRO A 313 -4.20 -1.51 -12.12
C PRO A 313 -3.21 -1.27 -13.27
N GLY A 314 -3.61 -1.61 -14.50
CA GLY A 314 -2.77 -1.50 -15.70
C GLY A 314 -2.11 -2.80 -16.15
N ALA A 315 -1.93 -3.79 -15.26
CA ALA A 315 -1.40 -5.11 -15.57
C ALA A 315 -2.23 -6.23 -14.91
N ASN A 316 -3.14 -6.81 -15.69
CA ASN A 316 -3.97 -7.92 -15.24
C ASN A 316 -3.17 -9.22 -15.32
N LEU A 317 -2.73 -9.73 -14.17
CA LEU A 317 -2.01 -10.99 -14.04
C LEU A 317 -2.92 -12.07 -13.44
N TRP A 318 -2.85 -13.27 -14.02
CA TRP A 318 -3.63 -14.41 -13.61
C TRP A 318 -2.74 -15.55 -13.13
N SER A 319 -3.04 -16.05 -11.94
CA SER A 319 -2.47 -17.27 -11.39
C SER A 319 -3.48 -18.41 -11.50
N ALA A 320 -2.96 -19.63 -11.62
CA ALA A 320 -3.75 -20.85 -11.70
C ALA A 320 -3.49 -21.75 -10.50
N LYS A 321 -4.53 -22.44 -10.04
CA LYS A 321 -4.40 -23.45 -8.99
C LYS A 321 -3.41 -24.54 -9.40
N GLY A 322 -2.37 -24.71 -8.59
CA GLY A 322 -1.30 -25.69 -8.84
C GLY A 322 0.04 -25.05 -9.17
N LEU A 323 0.09 -23.73 -9.37
CA LEU A 323 1.34 -22.99 -9.50
C LEU A 323 2.16 -23.08 -8.19
N PRO A 324 3.50 -23.18 -8.26
CA PRO A 324 4.34 -23.06 -7.08
C PRO A 324 4.09 -21.71 -6.39
N ALA A 325 3.95 -21.73 -5.05
CA ALA A 325 3.83 -20.51 -4.27
C ALA A 325 5.14 -19.70 -4.37
N ILE A 326 4.99 -18.38 -4.48
CA ILE A 326 6.12 -17.44 -4.48
C ILE A 326 6.60 -17.29 -3.03
N GLY A 327 7.92 -17.39 -2.83
CA GLY A 327 8.55 -17.29 -1.51
C GLY A 327 8.94 -18.64 -0.88
N GLY A 328 9.57 -18.54 0.29
CA GLY A 328 10.17 -19.67 0.99
C GLY A 328 9.16 -20.56 1.71
N LYS A 329 9.45 -21.87 1.83
CA LYS A 329 8.58 -22.80 2.60
C LYS A 329 8.81 -22.75 4.12
N ARG A 330 9.70 -21.87 4.59
CA ARG A 330 10.17 -21.84 5.98
C ARG A 330 9.10 -21.34 6.95
N LEU A 331 8.19 -20.48 6.49
CA LEU A 331 7.13 -19.91 7.30
C LEU A 331 5.81 -19.93 6.54
N LYS A 332 4.70 -20.13 7.24
CA LYS A 332 3.37 -20.14 6.61
C LYS A 332 2.87 -18.71 6.46
N ALA A 333 2.17 -18.44 5.38
CA ALA A 333 1.50 -17.16 5.14
C ALA A 333 0.55 -16.74 6.28
N SER A 334 -0.14 -17.70 6.92
CA SER A 334 -1.01 -17.42 8.07
C SER A 334 -0.25 -16.83 9.26
N ASP A 335 0.98 -17.29 9.46
CA ASP A 335 1.79 -16.94 10.62
C ASP A 335 2.45 -15.58 10.36
N LEU A 336 2.90 -15.32 9.12
CA LEU A 336 3.38 -14.00 8.69
C LEU A 336 2.33 -12.90 8.89
N GLY A 337 1.08 -13.14 8.49
CA GLY A 337 0.02 -12.17 8.70
C GLY A 337 -0.26 -11.85 10.17
N GLN A 338 -0.07 -12.83 11.07
CA GLN A 338 -0.16 -12.58 12.52
C GLN A 338 1.05 -11.82 13.04
N LEU A 339 2.25 -12.16 12.57
CA LEU A 339 3.49 -11.48 12.97
C LEU A 339 3.48 -10.01 12.58
N TYR A 340 2.91 -9.68 11.42
CA TYR A 340 2.72 -8.29 10.97
C TYR A 340 1.37 -7.69 11.39
N GLY A 341 0.58 -8.37 12.22
CA GLY A 341 -0.72 -7.87 12.70
C GLY A 341 -0.65 -6.50 13.38
N TYR A 342 0.49 -6.20 14.01
CA TYR A 342 0.74 -4.90 14.64
C TYR A 342 0.64 -3.71 13.66
N LEU A 343 0.92 -3.92 12.36
CA LEU A 343 0.75 -2.90 11.32
C LEU A 343 -0.73 -2.58 11.09
N ALA A 344 -1.62 -3.58 11.19
CA ALA A 344 -3.06 -3.39 11.07
C ALA A 344 -3.63 -2.69 12.33
N ASP A 345 -3.00 -2.91 13.48
CA ASP A 345 -3.34 -2.24 14.75
C ASP A 345 -2.82 -0.79 14.82
N GLY A 346 -2.14 -0.31 13.77
CA GLY A 346 -1.63 1.07 13.66
C GLY A 346 -0.31 1.33 14.38
N TYR A 347 0.40 0.27 14.81
CA TYR A 347 1.75 0.38 15.38
C TYR A 347 2.80 0.36 14.27
N ASP A 348 2.75 1.36 13.40
CA ASP A 348 3.76 1.50 12.37
C ASP A 348 4.91 2.40 12.88
N ASP A 349 6.08 1.79 13.07
CA ASP A 349 7.31 2.46 13.51
C ASP A 349 8.18 2.89 12.31
N ALA A 350 7.70 2.71 11.06
CA ALA A 350 8.43 3.16 9.88
C ALA A 350 8.58 4.68 9.89
N GLU A 351 9.81 5.16 9.71
CA GLU A 351 10.07 6.60 9.57
C GLU A 351 9.47 7.07 8.24
N GLU A 352 8.62 8.12 8.26
CA GLU A 352 8.04 8.78 7.08
C GLU A 352 9.11 9.56 6.27
N GLU A 353 10.33 9.01 6.12
CA GLU A 353 11.41 9.62 5.33
C GLU A 353 11.32 9.27 3.83
N GLY A 354 10.27 8.56 3.40
CA GLY A 354 9.99 8.26 2.01
C GLY A 354 9.43 9.46 1.23
N SER A 355 9.79 9.58 -0.04
CA SER A 355 9.00 10.35 -1.00
C SER A 355 8.00 9.41 -1.68
N THR A 356 6.90 9.92 -2.23
CA THR A 356 5.86 9.10 -2.90
C THR A 356 6.40 8.12 -3.96
N ASP A 357 7.58 8.37 -4.54
CA ASP A 357 8.21 7.50 -5.55
C ASP A 357 9.41 6.67 -5.03
N MET A 358 9.84 6.86 -3.77
CA MET A 358 11.02 6.20 -3.21
C MET A 358 10.90 5.96 -1.70
N VAL A 359 11.09 4.72 -1.30
CA VAL A 359 11.11 4.29 0.11
C VAL A 359 12.51 3.78 0.48
N LEU A 360 13.01 4.23 1.64
CA LEU A 360 14.23 3.70 2.24
C LEU A 360 13.85 2.78 3.40
N HIS A 361 14.20 1.51 3.31
CA HIS A 361 13.87 0.50 4.33
C HIS A 361 15.14 -0.11 4.91
N THR A 362 15.23 -0.22 6.24
CA THR A 362 16.37 -0.88 6.88
C THR A 362 16.05 -2.34 7.15
N LEU A 363 16.77 -3.24 6.49
CA LEU A 363 16.49 -4.68 6.54
C LEU A 363 16.75 -5.25 7.94
N THR A 364 15.72 -5.80 8.58
CA THR A 364 15.89 -6.50 9.86
C THR A 364 16.45 -7.91 9.66
N PHE A 365 16.98 -8.52 10.73
CA PHE A 365 17.43 -9.92 10.66
C PHE A 365 16.30 -10.87 10.25
N PHE A 366 15.08 -10.61 10.75
CA PHE A 366 13.91 -11.43 10.42
C PHE A 366 13.58 -11.36 8.93
N GLU A 367 13.51 -10.15 8.38
CA GLU A 367 13.25 -9.90 6.96
C GLU A 367 14.31 -10.55 6.06
N TRP A 368 15.58 -10.44 6.45
CA TRP A 368 16.71 -11.05 5.74
C TRP A 368 16.61 -12.59 5.72
N VAL A 369 16.31 -13.24 6.86
CA VAL A 369 16.24 -14.71 6.94
C VAL A 369 15.09 -15.28 6.11
N TYR A 370 13.93 -14.61 6.12
CA TYR A 370 12.70 -15.12 5.51
C TYR A 370 12.42 -14.54 4.12
N GLY A 371 13.15 -13.52 3.68
CA GLY A 371 12.94 -12.88 2.38
C GLY A 371 11.62 -12.14 2.29
N VAL A 372 11.21 -11.50 3.39
CA VAL A 372 9.92 -10.83 3.55
C VAL A 372 10.14 -9.37 3.91
N LEU A 373 9.31 -8.47 3.40
CA LEU A 373 9.24 -7.08 3.84
C LEU A 373 7.85 -6.77 4.41
N PRO A 374 7.73 -6.02 5.52
CA PRO A 374 6.44 -5.54 6.01
C PRO A 374 5.78 -4.63 4.99
N LEU A 375 4.46 -4.73 4.80
CA LEU A 375 3.71 -3.73 4.03
C LEU A 375 3.32 -2.57 4.97
N ASP A 376 4.33 -1.82 5.41
CA ASP A 376 4.17 -0.61 6.21
C ASP A 376 3.52 0.53 5.41
N ALA A 377 3.25 1.66 6.05
CA ALA A 377 2.61 2.82 5.42
C ALA A 377 3.44 3.34 4.23
N SER A 378 4.76 3.39 4.39
CA SER A 378 5.70 3.86 3.35
C SER A 378 5.67 2.96 2.11
N LEU A 379 5.77 1.64 2.28
CA LEU A 379 5.68 0.66 1.19
C LEU A 379 4.28 0.62 0.57
N ARG A 380 3.23 0.83 1.36
CA ARG A 380 1.85 0.91 0.87
C ARG A 380 1.59 2.15 0.03
N GLU A 381 2.25 3.27 0.30
CA GLU A 381 2.17 4.46 -0.55
C GLU A 381 2.89 4.22 -1.90
N LEU A 382 3.98 3.46 -1.88
CA LEU A 382 4.76 3.13 -3.08
C LEU A 382 4.05 2.10 -4.00
N LEU A 383 3.48 1.06 -3.40
CA LEU A 383 2.83 -0.05 -4.10
C LEU A 383 1.36 0.27 -4.39
N PRO A 384 0.81 -0.11 -5.54
CA PRO A 384 -0.58 0.19 -5.86
C PRO A 384 -1.55 -0.70 -5.08
N ASP A 385 -2.76 -0.16 -4.87
CA ASP A 385 -3.84 -0.80 -4.15
C ASP A 385 -4.45 -1.99 -4.92
N ALA A 386 -5.18 -2.82 -4.18
CA ALA A 386 -5.94 -3.94 -4.73
C ALA A 386 -6.99 -3.44 -5.75
N LEU A 387 -7.09 -4.11 -6.90
CA LEU A 387 -8.05 -3.76 -7.95
C LEU A 387 -9.45 -4.33 -7.67
N LEU A 388 -9.52 -5.51 -7.04
CA LEU A 388 -10.78 -6.19 -6.70
C LEU A 388 -10.93 -6.27 -5.18
N ASP A 389 -12.18 -6.16 -4.70
CA ASP A 389 -12.47 -6.20 -3.25
C ASP A 389 -12.09 -7.54 -2.59
N ASP A 390 -12.08 -8.63 -3.37
CA ASP A 390 -11.71 -9.97 -2.91
C ASP A 390 -10.23 -10.31 -3.16
N GLN A 391 -9.46 -9.39 -3.76
CA GLN A 391 -8.05 -9.57 -4.04
C GLN A 391 -7.22 -9.53 -2.75
N ARG A 392 -6.59 -10.65 -2.43
CA ARG A 392 -5.72 -10.79 -1.24
C ARG A 392 -4.24 -10.69 -1.57
N THR A 393 -3.91 -10.91 -2.83
CA THR A 393 -2.54 -11.10 -3.31
C THR A 393 -2.37 -10.33 -4.61
N ALA A 394 -1.18 -9.77 -4.79
CA ALA A 394 -0.72 -9.19 -6.04
C ALA A 394 0.69 -9.70 -6.30
N VAL A 395 1.08 -9.80 -7.56
CA VAL A 395 2.41 -10.22 -7.96
C VAL A 395 3.11 -9.05 -8.63
N ILE A 396 4.30 -8.75 -8.12
CA ILE A 396 5.14 -7.67 -8.59
C ILE A 396 6.51 -8.20 -9.03
N ARG A 397 7.17 -7.48 -9.92
CA ARG A 397 8.55 -7.76 -10.32
C ARG A 397 9.47 -6.70 -9.72
N ILE A 398 10.40 -7.16 -8.89
CA ILE A 398 11.44 -6.30 -8.33
C ILE A 398 12.72 -6.53 -9.11
N GLU A 399 13.23 -5.46 -9.70
CA GLU A 399 14.49 -5.47 -10.43
C GLU A 399 15.59 -4.83 -9.59
N SER A 400 16.79 -5.42 -9.65
CA SER A 400 17.99 -4.85 -9.03
C SER A 400 18.94 -4.36 -10.12
N PRO A 401 18.98 -3.05 -10.41
CA PRO A 401 19.91 -2.49 -11.40
C PRO A 401 21.38 -2.74 -11.06
N GLN A 402 21.70 -2.84 -9.77
CA GLN A 402 23.06 -3.07 -9.28
C GLN A 402 23.56 -4.49 -9.59
N HIS A 403 22.66 -5.46 -9.61
CA HIS A 403 22.97 -6.88 -9.76
C HIS A 403 22.47 -7.48 -11.07
N TYR A 404 21.78 -6.71 -11.92
CA TYR A 404 21.18 -7.14 -13.19
C TYR A 404 20.29 -8.38 -13.03
N SER A 405 19.58 -8.47 -11.92
CA SER A 405 18.68 -9.57 -11.58
C SER A 405 17.24 -9.07 -11.39
N HIS A 406 16.27 -9.93 -11.68
CA HIS A 406 14.85 -9.69 -11.47
C HIS A 406 14.28 -10.80 -10.59
N TYR A 407 13.34 -10.44 -9.73
CA TYR A 407 12.69 -11.35 -8.80
C TYR A 407 11.17 -11.14 -8.83
N VAL A 408 10.44 -12.24 -8.96
CA VAL A 408 8.98 -12.24 -8.82
C VAL A 408 8.65 -12.29 -7.33
N CYS A 409 7.89 -11.29 -6.88
CA CYS A 409 7.49 -11.14 -5.50
C CYS A 409 5.96 -11.14 -5.37
N GLU A 410 5.46 -11.68 -4.27
CA GLU A 410 4.05 -11.69 -3.92
C GLU A 410 3.78 -10.65 -2.83
N VAL A 411 2.98 -9.65 -3.15
CA VAL A 411 2.42 -8.69 -2.19
C VAL A 411 1.14 -9.29 -1.62
N ARG A 412 1.03 -9.36 -0.31
CA ARG A 412 -0.19 -9.75 0.40
C ARG A 412 -0.78 -8.54 1.08
N TYR A 413 -2.01 -8.21 0.73
CA TYR A 413 -2.73 -7.09 1.33
C TYR A 413 -3.21 -7.46 2.75
N PRO A 414 -3.26 -6.47 3.67
CA PRO A 414 -3.75 -6.69 5.02
C PRO A 414 -5.21 -7.15 5.00
N THR A 415 -5.57 -8.08 5.87
CA THR A 415 -6.95 -8.60 5.95
C THR A 415 -7.39 -8.75 7.40
N GLY A 416 -8.33 -7.90 7.84
CA GLY A 416 -8.79 -7.86 9.23
C GLY A 416 -7.63 -7.54 10.17
N ALA A 417 -7.42 -8.37 11.20
CA ALA A 417 -6.33 -8.23 12.17
C ALA A 417 -4.97 -8.80 11.68
N ARG A 418 -4.80 -9.02 10.38
CA ARG A 418 -3.54 -9.51 9.79
C ARG A 418 -2.89 -8.40 8.98
N GLY A 419 -1.61 -8.16 9.23
CA GLY A 419 -0.82 -7.21 8.45
C GLY A 419 -0.53 -7.72 7.05
N GLY A 420 -0.18 -6.80 6.16
CA GLY A 420 0.31 -7.11 4.82
C GLY A 420 1.83 -7.28 4.78
N TRP A 421 2.33 -7.95 3.73
CA TRP A 421 3.77 -8.14 3.53
C TRP A 421 4.11 -8.42 2.06
N VAL A 422 5.37 -8.23 1.69
CA VAL A 422 5.94 -8.59 0.37
C VAL A 422 6.84 -9.80 0.55
N TRP A 423 6.70 -10.83 -0.28
CA TRP A 423 7.43 -12.09 -0.18
C TRP A 423 8.12 -12.46 -1.50
N GLY A 424 9.28 -13.13 -1.45
CA GLY A 424 9.99 -13.59 -2.65
C GLY A 424 11.43 -13.11 -2.77
N LEU A 425 11.90 -12.30 -1.81
CA LEU A 425 13.23 -11.69 -1.82
C LEU A 425 14.30 -12.53 -1.10
N GLU A 426 13.99 -13.78 -0.74
CA GLU A 426 14.88 -14.63 0.07
C GLU A 426 16.24 -14.84 -0.61
N HIS A 427 16.23 -15.18 -1.89
CA HIS A 427 17.46 -15.40 -2.66
C HIS A 427 18.27 -14.11 -2.80
N PHE A 428 17.62 -13.00 -3.13
CA PHE A 428 18.28 -11.70 -3.26
C PHE A 428 18.95 -11.27 -1.95
N PHE A 429 18.24 -11.37 -0.83
CA PHE A 429 18.76 -10.97 0.48
C PHE A 429 19.91 -11.86 0.94
N GLN A 430 19.79 -13.18 0.79
CA GLN A 430 20.82 -14.12 1.22
C GLN A 430 22.10 -14.05 0.37
N GLU A 431 21.98 -13.71 -0.91
CA GLU A 431 23.11 -13.66 -1.85
C GLU A 431 23.85 -12.32 -1.81
N PHE A 432 23.13 -11.20 -1.71
CA PHE A 432 23.72 -9.87 -1.92
C PHE A 432 23.73 -8.96 -0.69
N LEU A 433 22.88 -9.22 0.31
CA LEU A 433 22.69 -8.32 1.44
C LEU A 433 23.06 -8.95 2.79
N VAL A 434 23.22 -8.10 3.80
CA VAL A 434 23.37 -8.51 5.20
C VAL A 434 22.32 -7.80 6.07
N PRO A 435 21.94 -8.38 7.21
CA PRO A 435 21.04 -7.74 8.15
C PRO A 435 21.54 -6.34 8.57
N GLY A 436 20.63 -5.37 8.64
CA GLY A 436 20.90 -3.97 8.99
C GLY A 436 21.27 -3.07 7.82
N VAL A 437 21.32 -3.59 6.58
CA VAL A 437 21.53 -2.77 5.38
C VAL A 437 20.27 -2.00 5.03
N ALA A 438 20.43 -0.74 4.64
CA ALA A 438 19.35 0.06 4.07
C ALA A 438 19.18 -0.27 2.57
N ILE A 439 17.96 -0.61 2.17
CA ILE A 439 17.55 -0.82 0.78
C ILE A 439 16.68 0.35 0.33
N SER A 440 16.87 0.78 -0.92
CA SER A 440 16.00 1.77 -1.56
C SER A 440 15.11 1.10 -2.58
N LEU A 441 13.80 1.29 -2.46
CA LEU A 441 12.80 0.82 -3.40
C LEU A 441 12.22 2.03 -4.13
N THR A 442 12.13 1.94 -5.46
CA THR A 442 11.63 3.00 -6.33
C THR A 442 10.60 2.43 -7.29
N ARG A 443 9.50 3.16 -7.49
CA ARG A 443 8.46 2.77 -8.46
C ARG A 443 8.98 2.96 -9.89
N THR A 444 8.72 1.98 -10.74
CA THR A 444 9.05 2.02 -12.17
C THR A 444 7.85 2.50 -13.00
N ASP A 445 8.07 2.75 -14.29
CA ASP A 445 6.99 3.10 -15.23
C ASP A 445 6.09 1.89 -15.55
N GLU A 446 6.59 0.67 -15.32
CA GLU A 446 5.79 -0.56 -15.47
C GLU A 446 4.91 -0.77 -14.23
N PRO A 447 3.62 -1.07 -14.40
CA PRO A 447 2.68 -1.16 -13.29
C PRO A 447 2.86 -2.39 -12.39
N ASN A 448 3.69 -3.38 -12.77
CA ASN A 448 3.84 -4.66 -12.07
C ASN A 448 5.28 -5.01 -11.74
#